data_AF-A0A0G1MTC6-F1
#
_entry.id   AF-A0A0G1MTC6-F1
#
_cell.length_a   1.000
_cell.length_b   1.000
_cell.length_c   1.000
_cell.angle_alpha   90.00
_cell.angle_beta   90.00
_cell.angle_gamma   90.00
#
_symmetry.space_group_name_H-M   'P 1'
#
loop_
_entity.id
_entity.type
_entity.pdbx_description
1 polymer ?
#
loop_
_entity_poly.entity_id
_entity_poly.type
_entity_poly.pdbx_seq_one_letter_code
_entity_poly.pdbx_strand_id
1 'polypeptide(L)'
;MVKLFLTGYPIPISKTEEILDYIKRDENVSSLWMPHSGRTDFAIQLQSKAGLFNKEWGGREFLVLDVSLDSPYLETRFEEIKARVKSIVAGGKKATVILDSFSLEKAAFIKYVFALRHDLPLGAINFLSLAFESEFFARRTQKTDMSLIYNTLVKVPYYTEEEAINWLTYEAPQESSPRSGDVNKQIYDYCGGVFGLLMNLARTVIQVGSINTALQGEQMKNTLEHLWGRFSERERLILKAIATEQRIPPYTFELAYMKEHRLITSDNKLIGTWVKGLTEKSAPIEIEVQKDSLIWNGVNLLDLFTPTEQGIIIELTKKNELSREELSKLLWGSQSQEKYSDWAIDQTISRMRKKLVMAGISEEKFRTVKGKGLKLEGVIVK
;
A
#
# COMPACT_ATOMS: atom_id res chain seq x y z
N MET A 1 -1.99 33.10 7.73
CA MET A 1 -3.44 32.81 7.75
C MET A 1 -3.74 31.39 7.26
N VAL A 2 -3.22 30.97 6.10
CA VAL A 2 -3.38 29.58 5.58
C VAL A 2 -2.99 28.49 6.58
N LYS A 3 -1.83 28.58 7.26
CA LYS A 3 -1.37 27.57 8.24
C LYS A 3 -2.33 27.29 9.40
N LEU A 4 -3.11 28.28 9.84
CA LEU A 4 -4.11 28.11 10.90
C LEU A 4 -5.35 27.34 10.43
N PHE A 5 -5.65 27.36 9.12
CA PHE A 5 -6.76 26.59 8.54
C PHE A 5 -6.38 25.14 8.20
N LEU A 6 -5.07 24.87 8.14
CA LEU A 6 -4.52 23.54 7.86
C LEU A 6 -4.38 22.66 9.10
N THR A 7 -4.73 23.17 10.27
CA THR A 7 -4.82 22.35 11.48
C THR A 7 -6.08 21.46 11.41
N GLY A 8 -5.99 20.27 12.01
CA GLY A 8 -7.05 19.27 12.00
C GLY A 8 -7.16 18.38 10.75
N TYR A 9 -6.38 18.65 9.68
CA TYR A 9 -6.30 17.70 8.57
C TYR A 9 -5.61 16.40 9.02
N PRO A 10 -6.02 15.25 8.44
CA PRO A 10 -5.55 13.94 8.85
C PRO A 10 -4.23 13.54 8.16
N ILE A 11 -3.46 14.53 7.68
CA ILE A 11 -2.16 14.34 7.02
C ILE A 11 -1.16 15.42 7.43
N PRO A 12 0.15 15.19 7.18
CA PRO A 12 1.18 16.21 7.33
C PRO A 12 0.82 17.53 6.62
N ILE A 13 0.97 18.66 7.33
CA ILE A 13 0.63 20.00 6.81
C ILE A 13 1.36 20.29 5.51
N SER A 14 2.63 19.90 5.41
CA SER A 14 3.45 20.09 4.20
C SER A 14 2.87 19.40 2.97
N LYS A 15 2.25 18.23 3.14
CA LYS A 15 1.58 17.50 2.05
C LYS A 15 0.24 18.11 1.69
N THR A 16 -0.50 18.63 2.66
CA THR A 16 -1.68 19.45 2.38
C THR A 16 -1.31 20.67 1.56
N GLU A 17 -0.29 21.43 1.97
CA GLU A 17 0.19 22.62 1.24
C GLU A 17 0.61 22.27 -0.20
N GLU A 18 1.36 21.18 -0.38
CA GLU A 18 1.77 20.69 -1.70
C GLU A 18 0.58 20.35 -2.61
N ILE A 19 -0.40 19.57 -2.12
CA ILE A 19 -1.60 19.22 -2.90
C ILE A 19 -2.38 20.48 -3.29
N LEU A 20 -2.57 21.40 -2.35
CA LEU A 20 -3.35 22.61 -2.58
C LEU A 20 -2.65 23.58 -3.54
N ASP A 21 -1.33 23.67 -3.50
CA ASP A 21 -0.55 24.49 -4.43
C ASP A 21 -0.71 24.01 -5.88
N TYR A 22 -0.66 22.70 -6.13
CA TYR A 22 -0.93 22.15 -7.46
C TYR A 22 -2.38 22.40 -7.92
N ILE A 23 -3.36 22.24 -7.03
CA ILE A 23 -4.78 22.52 -7.35
C ILE A 23 -4.96 24.01 -7.68
N LYS A 24 -4.27 24.91 -6.98
CA LYS A 24 -4.30 26.35 -7.23
C LYS A 24 -3.75 26.69 -8.63
N ARG A 25 -2.80 25.91 -9.13
CA ARG A 25 -2.21 26.01 -10.48
C ARG A 25 -3.05 25.32 -11.57
N ASP A 26 -4.28 24.90 -11.25
CA ASP A 26 -5.18 24.17 -12.15
C ASP A 26 -4.67 22.79 -12.60
N GLU A 27 -3.74 22.19 -11.85
CA GLU A 27 -3.19 20.88 -12.18
C GLU A 27 -4.12 19.75 -11.71
N ASN A 28 -4.09 18.64 -12.44
CA ASN A 28 -4.68 17.38 -11.98
C ASN A 28 -3.67 16.70 -11.05
N VAL A 29 -4.10 16.44 -9.83
CA VAL A 29 -3.26 15.87 -8.78
C VAL A 29 -3.72 14.45 -8.53
N SER A 30 -2.78 13.53 -8.47
CA SER A 30 -2.97 12.20 -7.95
C SER A 30 -2.14 12.04 -6.70
N SER A 31 -2.79 11.61 -5.62
CA SER A 31 -2.14 11.41 -4.35
C SER A 31 -2.16 9.94 -3.97
N LEU A 32 -1.04 9.46 -3.43
CA LEU A 32 -0.84 8.08 -3.00
C LEU A 32 -0.89 7.99 -1.49
N TRP A 33 -1.68 7.04 -1.03
CA TRP A 33 -2.02 6.90 0.37
C TRP A 33 -1.84 5.46 0.81
N MET A 34 -1.29 5.31 2.01
CA MET A 34 -1.32 4.04 2.70
C MET A 34 -2.71 3.79 3.32
N PRO A 35 -3.09 2.54 3.58
CA PRO A 35 -4.28 2.21 4.34
C PRO A 35 -4.44 3.03 5.63
N HIS A 36 -5.65 3.52 5.92
CA HIS A 36 -5.95 4.28 7.16
C HIS A 36 -5.13 5.57 7.40
N SER A 37 -4.58 6.16 6.36
CA SER A 37 -3.89 7.47 6.42
C SER A 37 -4.84 8.68 6.50
N GLY A 38 -6.15 8.48 6.70
CA GLY A 38 -7.14 9.57 6.79
C GLY A 38 -7.54 10.23 5.47
N ARG A 39 -7.37 9.52 4.36
CA ARG A 39 -7.68 10.02 3.02
C ARG A 39 -9.12 10.51 2.83
N THR A 40 -10.10 9.74 3.28
CA THR A 40 -11.53 10.12 3.18
C THR A 40 -11.84 11.33 4.06
N ASP A 41 -11.29 11.38 5.27
CA ASP A 41 -11.39 12.55 6.15
C ASP A 41 -10.79 13.81 5.48
N PHE A 42 -9.67 13.65 4.77
CA PHE A 42 -9.06 14.75 4.00
C PHE A 42 -9.99 15.26 2.89
N ALA A 43 -10.62 14.36 2.12
CA ALA A 43 -11.58 14.71 1.08
C ALA A 43 -12.78 15.50 1.64
N ILE A 44 -13.37 15.01 2.74
CA ILE A 44 -14.51 15.64 3.42
C ILE A 44 -14.12 17.01 3.99
N GLN A 45 -12.94 17.12 4.59
CA GLN A 45 -12.45 18.40 5.11
C GLN A 45 -12.20 19.41 4.00
N LEU A 46 -11.60 19.02 2.87
CA LEU A 46 -11.42 19.92 1.72
C LEU A 46 -12.76 20.44 1.21
N GLN A 47 -13.77 19.58 1.11
CA GLN A 47 -15.10 19.97 0.67
C GLN A 47 -15.79 20.92 1.67
N SER A 48 -15.78 20.59 2.96
CA SER A 48 -16.46 21.40 3.99
C SER A 48 -15.75 22.74 4.23
N LYS A 49 -14.43 22.79 4.10
CA LYS A 49 -13.59 23.98 4.26
C LYS A 49 -13.40 24.75 2.95
N ALA A 50 -14.03 24.36 1.84
CA ALA A 50 -13.90 25.01 0.53
C ALA A 50 -14.11 26.54 0.61
N GLY A 51 -15.08 26.98 1.42
CA GLY A 51 -15.39 28.39 1.63
C GLY A 51 -14.21 29.24 2.16
N LEU A 52 -13.28 28.62 2.89
CA LEU A 52 -12.10 29.28 3.43
C LEU A 52 -11.08 29.64 2.34
N PHE A 53 -11.11 28.94 1.20
CA PHE A 53 -10.20 29.15 0.08
C PHE A 53 -10.78 30.04 -1.04
N ASN A 54 -12.07 30.36 -0.96
CA ASN A 54 -12.81 31.00 -2.05
C ASN A 54 -12.20 32.31 -2.56
N LYS A 55 -11.67 33.17 -1.68
CA LYS A 55 -11.09 34.46 -2.10
C LYS A 55 -9.75 34.29 -2.82
N GLU A 56 -8.91 33.37 -2.37
CA GLU A 56 -7.57 33.17 -2.94
C GLU A 56 -7.59 32.30 -4.20
N TRP A 57 -8.59 31.43 -4.36
CA TRP A 57 -8.64 30.42 -5.43
C TRP A 57 -9.73 30.69 -6.47
N GLY A 58 -10.17 31.95 -6.60
CA GLY A 58 -11.11 32.36 -7.63
C GLY A 58 -12.49 31.72 -7.51
N GLY A 59 -12.97 31.50 -6.28
CA GLY A 59 -14.30 30.92 -6.02
C GLY A 59 -14.41 29.43 -6.37
N ARG A 60 -13.30 28.69 -6.35
CA ARG A 60 -13.27 27.25 -6.63
C ARG A 60 -14.10 26.44 -5.65
N GLU A 61 -14.94 25.54 -6.18
CA GLU A 61 -15.72 24.60 -5.37
C GLU A 61 -15.17 23.17 -5.43
N PHE A 62 -15.24 22.46 -4.30
CA PHE A 62 -14.76 21.09 -4.17
C PHE A 62 -15.94 20.12 -4.11
N LEU A 63 -15.90 19.09 -4.94
CA LEU A 63 -16.94 18.08 -5.04
C LEU A 63 -16.33 16.70 -4.82
N VAL A 64 -16.79 15.97 -3.81
CA VAL A 64 -16.33 14.60 -3.53
C VAL A 64 -17.18 13.60 -4.29
N LEU A 65 -16.53 12.67 -4.97
CA LEU A 65 -17.11 11.48 -5.57
C LEU A 65 -16.38 10.26 -4.99
N ASP A 66 -17.09 9.49 -4.17
CA ASP A 66 -16.59 8.20 -3.68
C ASP A 66 -16.77 7.14 -4.75
N VAL A 67 -15.65 6.66 -5.31
CA VAL A 67 -15.66 5.66 -6.38
C VAL A 67 -15.65 4.23 -5.86
N SER A 68 -15.73 4.04 -4.53
CA SER A 68 -15.93 2.72 -3.92
C SER A 68 -17.37 2.23 -4.03
N LEU A 69 -18.32 3.14 -4.27
CA LEU A 69 -19.74 2.82 -4.48
C LEU A 69 -19.92 1.76 -5.59
N ASP A 70 -20.99 0.98 -5.48
CA ASP A 70 -21.37 0.05 -6.54
C ASP A 70 -21.74 0.78 -7.85
N SER A 71 -21.81 0.04 -8.96
CA SER A 71 -21.99 0.66 -10.28
C SER A 71 -23.27 1.51 -10.39
N PRO A 72 -24.46 1.04 -9.94
CA PRO A 72 -25.69 1.84 -10.04
C PRO A 72 -25.66 3.13 -9.20
N TYR A 73 -25.18 3.08 -7.95
CA TYR A 73 -25.09 4.29 -7.12
C TYR A 73 -24.02 5.24 -7.66
N LEU A 74 -22.91 4.70 -8.17
CA LEU A 74 -21.84 5.50 -8.76
C LEU A 74 -22.30 6.28 -9.99
N GLU A 75 -23.10 5.68 -10.87
CA GLU A 75 -23.66 6.37 -12.04
C GLU A 75 -24.60 7.52 -11.65
N THR A 76 -25.49 7.26 -10.69
CA THR A 76 -26.41 8.28 -10.17
C THR A 76 -25.63 9.45 -9.56
N ARG A 77 -24.67 9.15 -8.69
CA ARG A 77 -23.79 10.16 -8.08
C ARG A 77 -22.96 10.90 -9.12
N PHE A 78 -22.49 10.22 -10.16
CA PHE A 78 -21.73 10.85 -11.22
C PHE A 78 -22.57 11.89 -11.98
N GLU A 79 -23.82 11.58 -12.33
CA GLU A 79 -24.69 12.54 -13.02
C GLU A 79 -25.05 13.74 -12.13
N GLU A 80 -25.23 13.54 -10.82
CA GLU A 80 -25.38 14.64 -9.85
C GLU A 80 -24.15 15.57 -9.83
N ILE A 81 -22.95 14.97 -9.74
CA ILE A 81 -21.68 15.71 -9.76
C ILE A 81 -21.52 16.45 -11.09
N LYS A 82 -21.84 15.80 -12.21
CA LYS A 82 -21.77 16.40 -13.55
C LYS A 82 -22.69 17.60 -13.69
N ALA A 83 -23.95 17.49 -13.25
CA ALA A 83 -24.88 18.62 -13.24
C ALA A 83 -24.37 19.77 -12.37
N ARG A 84 -23.82 19.46 -11.18
CA ARG A 84 -23.27 20.47 -10.28
C ARG A 84 -22.02 21.16 -10.84
N VAL A 85 -21.11 20.41 -11.45
CA VAL A 85 -19.94 20.99 -12.15
C VAL A 85 -20.40 21.94 -13.26
N LYS A 86 -21.35 21.53 -14.10
CA LYS A 86 -21.89 22.40 -15.17
C LYS A 86 -22.48 23.70 -14.60
N SER A 87 -23.20 23.63 -13.48
CA SER A 87 -23.74 24.80 -12.79
C SER A 87 -22.64 25.74 -12.25
N ILE A 88 -21.61 25.18 -11.59
CA ILE A 88 -20.46 25.95 -11.07
C ILE A 88 -19.74 26.68 -12.21
N VAL A 89 -19.46 25.97 -13.30
CA VAL A 89 -18.76 26.52 -14.47
C VAL A 89 -19.60 27.57 -15.18
N ALA A 90 -20.92 27.36 -15.33
CA ALA A 90 -21.83 28.36 -15.88
C ALA A 90 -21.88 29.65 -15.03
N GLY A 91 -21.66 29.54 -13.72
CA GLY A 91 -21.50 30.67 -12.80
C GLY A 91 -20.13 31.36 -12.85
N GLY A 92 -19.25 30.99 -13.78
CA GLY A 92 -17.91 31.57 -13.93
C GLY A 92 -16.89 31.10 -12.89
N LYS A 93 -17.21 30.05 -12.12
CA LYS A 93 -16.31 29.47 -11.11
C LYS A 93 -15.61 28.22 -11.65
N LYS A 94 -14.57 27.78 -10.93
CA LYS A 94 -13.86 26.52 -11.20
C LYS A 94 -14.35 25.42 -10.27
N ALA A 95 -14.25 24.17 -10.72
CA ALA A 95 -14.54 23.00 -9.90
C ALA A 95 -13.29 22.12 -9.72
N THR A 96 -13.14 21.55 -8.53
CA THR A 96 -12.23 20.44 -8.27
C THR A 96 -13.03 19.22 -7.87
N VAL A 97 -12.93 18.16 -8.66
CA VAL A 97 -13.60 16.90 -8.35
C VAL A 97 -12.61 15.98 -7.66
N ILE A 98 -12.89 15.68 -6.40
CA ILE A 98 -12.11 14.78 -5.55
C ILE A 98 -12.62 13.36 -5.76
N LEU A 99 -11.76 12.48 -6.27
CA LEU A 99 -12.04 11.08 -6.52
C LEU A 99 -11.52 10.25 -5.35
N ASP A 100 -12.38 9.98 -4.37
CA ASP A 100 -12.02 9.16 -3.21
C ASP A 100 -12.11 7.67 -3.56
N SER A 101 -11.22 6.84 -3.01
CA SER A 101 -11.14 5.40 -3.31
C SER A 101 -10.77 5.04 -4.74
N PHE A 102 -10.03 5.90 -5.44
CA PHE A 102 -9.70 5.69 -6.85
C PHE A 102 -8.70 4.54 -7.08
N SER A 103 -9.00 3.71 -8.08
CA SER A 103 -8.18 2.59 -8.57
C SER A 103 -8.28 2.49 -10.10
N LEU A 104 -7.17 2.22 -10.79
CA LEU A 104 -7.17 2.05 -12.27
C LEU A 104 -7.81 0.74 -12.69
N GLU A 105 -7.91 -0.25 -11.80
CA GLU A 105 -8.55 -1.53 -12.15
C GLU A 105 -10.01 -1.33 -12.54
N LYS A 106 -10.64 -0.27 -12.04
CA LYS A 106 -11.97 0.18 -12.45
C LYS A 106 -11.87 0.98 -13.76
N ALA A 107 -11.41 0.35 -14.85
CA ALA A 107 -11.27 1.01 -16.16
C ALA A 107 -12.58 1.64 -16.66
N ALA A 108 -13.73 1.07 -16.30
CA ALA A 108 -15.04 1.65 -16.57
C ALA A 108 -15.23 3.03 -15.93
N PHE A 109 -14.50 3.37 -14.86
CA PHE A 109 -14.59 4.67 -14.21
C PHE A 109 -13.95 5.80 -15.03
N ILE A 110 -12.89 5.47 -15.77
CA ILE A 110 -12.12 6.42 -16.57
C ILE A 110 -13.03 7.11 -17.61
N LYS A 111 -14.02 6.37 -18.15
CA LYS A 111 -15.01 6.92 -19.10
C LYS A 111 -15.82 8.07 -18.49
N TYR A 112 -16.15 8.01 -17.20
CA TYR A 112 -16.92 9.05 -16.52
C TYR A 112 -16.06 10.31 -16.32
N VAL A 113 -14.79 10.14 -15.94
CA VAL A 113 -13.84 11.26 -15.81
C VAL A 113 -13.68 12.00 -17.15
N PHE A 114 -13.52 11.26 -18.26
CA PHE A 114 -13.47 11.87 -19.59
C PHE A 114 -14.78 12.52 -20.01
N ALA A 115 -15.92 11.86 -19.76
CA ALA A 115 -17.24 12.40 -20.07
C ALA A 115 -17.54 13.70 -19.32
N LEU A 116 -17.03 13.85 -18.09
CA LEU A 116 -17.19 15.08 -17.32
C LEU A 116 -16.44 16.26 -17.95
N ARG A 117 -15.26 16.00 -18.52
CA ARG A 117 -14.40 17.03 -19.11
C ARG A 117 -14.81 17.40 -20.53
N HIS A 118 -15.39 16.47 -21.29
CA HIS A 118 -15.71 16.65 -22.71
C HIS A 118 -16.53 17.91 -23.01
N ASP A 119 -17.49 18.24 -22.13
CA ASP A 119 -18.43 19.35 -22.36
C ASP A 119 -17.97 20.67 -21.71
N LEU A 120 -16.76 20.75 -21.15
CA LEU A 120 -16.32 21.88 -20.33
C LEU A 120 -15.05 22.53 -20.89
N PRO A 121 -14.87 23.87 -20.72
CA PRO A 121 -13.63 24.54 -21.08
C PRO A 121 -12.41 23.93 -20.39
N LEU A 122 -11.27 23.90 -21.09
CA LEU A 122 -9.99 23.53 -20.49
C LEU A 122 -9.70 24.45 -19.29
N GLY A 123 -9.39 23.84 -18.14
CA GLY A 123 -9.11 24.57 -16.89
C GLY A 123 -10.34 24.97 -16.07
N ALA A 124 -11.55 24.70 -16.55
CA ALA A 124 -12.77 24.88 -15.74
C ALA A 124 -12.91 23.81 -14.64
N ILE A 125 -12.30 22.64 -14.87
CA ILE A 125 -12.27 21.51 -13.97
C ILE A 125 -10.84 20.95 -13.84
N ASN A 126 -10.46 20.59 -12.61
CA ASN A 126 -9.36 19.67 -12.36
C ASN A 126 -9.79 18.54 -11.42
N PHE A 127 -8.97 17.50 -11.38
CA PHE A 127 -9.21 16.29 -10.60
C PHE A 127 -8.17 16.18 -9.48
N LEU A 128 -8.65 15.84 -8.28
CA LEU A 128 -7.82 15.38 -7.17
C LEU A 128 -8.13 13.90 -6.95
N SER A 129 -7.27 13.02 -7.44
CA SER A 129 -7.41 11.57 -7.28
C SER A 129 -6.75 11.11 -5.98
N LEU A 130 -7.50 10.45 -5.11
CA LEU A 130 -6.99 9.90 -3.86
C LEU A 130 -6.88 8.38 -3.97
N ALA A 131 -5.72 7.90 -4.44
CA ALA A 131 -5.51 6.50 -4.82
C ALA A 131 -4.96 5.63 -3.68
N PHE A 132 -5.24 4.33 -3.76
CA PHE A 132 -4.98 3.34 -2.71
C PHE A 132 -4.00 2.26 -3.17
N GLU A 133 -2.85 2.58 -3.76
CA GLU A 133 -2.05 1.49 -4.37
C GLU A 133 -0.53 1.65 -4.25
N SER A 134 0.08 0.64 -3.62
CA SER A 134 1.51 0.33 -3.60
C SER A 134 2.01 -0.36 -4.88
N GLU A 135 1.14 -1.11 -5.56
CA GLU A 135 1.51 -1.94 -6.72
C GLU A 135 1.47 -1.17 -8.06
N PHE A 136 0.85 0.00 -8.07
CA PHE A 136 0.40 0.67 -9.29
C PHE A 136 1.43 1.55 -10.00
N PHE A 137 2.27 2.25 -9.25
CA PHE A 137 3.20 3.22 -9.83
C PHE A 137 4.44 2.57 -10.45
N ALA A 138 4.77 1.33 -10.08
CA ALA A 138 5.92 0.63 -10.64
C ALA A 138 5.69 0.09 -12.06
N ARG A 139 4.44 -0.03 -12.54
CA ARG A 139 4.14 -0.83 -13.75
C ARG A 139 3.44 -0.13 -14.92
N ARG A 140 2.85 1.07 -14.81
CA ARG A 140 1.90 1.47 -15.88
C ARG A 140 1.84 2.91 -16.39
N THR A 141 2.72 3.83 -15.99
CA THR A 141 2.72 5.19 -16.59
C THR A 141 3.42 5.29 -17.96
N GLN A 142 3.88 4.18 -18.56
CA GLN A 142 4.57 4.23 -19.86
C GLN A 142 3.72 3.88 -21.10
N LYS A 143 2.40 3.55 -20.99
CA LYS A 143 1.64 3.04 -22.15
C LYS A 143 0.18 3.47 -22.34
N THR A 144 -0.42 4.33 -21.51
CA THR A 144 -1.84 4.73 -21.66
C THR A 144 -2.05 6.24 -21.59
N ASP A 145 -3.12 6.75 -22.22
CA ASP A 145 -3.60 8.16 -22.21
C ASP A 145 -3.95 8.73 -20.82
N MET A 146 -3.55 8.03 -19.76
CA MET A 146 -3.84 8.38 -18.37
C MET A 146 -3.01 9.56 -17.86
N SER A 147 -2.04 10.06 -18.64
CA SER A 147 -1.34 11.32 -18.33
C SER A 147 -2.33 12.45 -18.05
N LEU A 148 -3.47 12.49 -18.74
CA LEU A 148 -4.52 13.49 -18.52
C LEU A 148 -5.08 13.51 -17.09
N ILE A 149 -5.00 12.41 -16.34
CA ILE A 149 -5.45 12.30 -14.94
C ILE A 149 -4.26 12.33 -13.97
N TYR A 150 -3.11 11.78 -14.38
CA TYR A 150 -1.92 11.59 -13.55
C TYR A 150 -0.75 12.48 -13.97
N ASN A 151 -0.97 13.79 -14.10
CA ASN A 151 0.11 14.72 -14.42
C ASN A 151 1.03 14.95 -13.21
N THR A 152 0.44 15.09 -12.02
CA THR A 152 1.18 15.46 -10.81
C THR A 152 0.94 14.45 -9.71
N LEU A 153 2.02 13.88 -9.17
CA LEU A 153 1.97 12.83 -8.17
C LEU A 153 2.45 13.33 -6.81
N VAL A 154 1.63 13.16 -5.77
CA VAL A 154 1.99 13.46 -4.38
C VAL A 154 1.92 12.20 -3.53
N LYS A 155 3.02 11.82 -2.88
CA LYS A 155 3.04 10.73 -1.91
C LYS A 155 2.69 11.26 -0.52
N VAL A 156 1.74 10.63 0.16
CA VAL A 156 1.24 11.09 1.46
C VAL A 156 1.66 10.09 2.54
N PRO A 157 2.78 10.34 3.25
CA PRO A 157 3.26 9.42 4.27
C PRO A 157 2.39 9.47 5.53
N TYR A 158 2.57 8.47 6.39
CA TYR A 158 2.09 8.53 7.76
C TYR A 158 2.77 9.66 8.55
N TYR A 159 2.18 10.00 9.69
CA TYR A 159 2.69 11.02 10.60
C TYR A 159 4.08 10.66 11.15
N THR A 160 4.96 11.66 11.31
CA THR A 160 6.10 11.52 12.23
C THR A 160 5.61 11.51 13.69
N GLU A 161 6.51 11.17 14.61
CA GLU A 161 6.23 11.25 16.05
C GLU A 161 5.77 12.66 16.46
N GLU A 162 6.51 13.69 16.04
CA GLU A 162 6.19 15.09 16.33
C GLU A 162 4.80 15.47 15.78
N GLU A 163 4.54 15.14 14.51
CA GLU A 163 3.26 15.47 13.87
C GLU A 163 2.09 14.72 14.55
N ALA A 164 2.28 13.45 14.93
CA ALA A 164 1.28 12.64 15.62
C ALA A 164 1.02 13.14 17.04
N ILE A 165 2.06 13.46 17.82
CA ILE A 165 1.92 14.00 19.18
C ILE A 165 1.22 15.35 19.16
N ASN A 166 1.57 16.23 18.20
CA ASN A 166 0.88 17.50 18.02
C ASN A 166 -0.60 17.29 17.73
N TRP A 167 -0.94 16.38 16.80
CA TRP A 167 -2.33 16.05 16.49
C TRP A 167 -3.08 15.48 17.72
N LEU A 168 -2.46 14.56 18.46
CA LEU A 168 -3.04 13.96 19.68
C LEU A 168 -3.25 14.97 20.80
N THR A 169 -2.44 16.03 20.85
CA THR A 169 -2.49 17.06 21.90
C THR A 169 -3.53 18.13 21.60
N TYR A 170 -3.62 18.58 20.34
CA TYR A 170 -4.40 19.76 19.99
C TYR A 170 -5.69 19.46 19.22
N GLU A 171 -5.75 18.36 18.46
CA GLU A 171 -6.86 18.09 17.54
C GLU A 171 -7.74 16.94 18.01
N ALA A 172 -7.14 15.89 18.59
CA ALA A 172 -7.88 14.73 19.08
C ALA A 172 -8.80 15.00 20.30
N PRO A 173 -8.46 15.87 21.27
CA PRO A 173 -9.34 16.17 22.39
C PRO A 173 -10.26 17.35 22.06
N GLN A 174 -11.40 17.08 21.42
CA GLN A 174 -12.49 18.06 21.30
C GLN A 174 -13.44 18.04 22.50
N GLU A 175 -13.39 17.02 23.39
CA GLU A 175 -14.39 16.85 24.47
C GLU A 175 -13.86 16.35 25.84
N SER A 176 -12.54 16.29 26.07
CA SER A 176 -12.00 15.84 27.36
C SER A 176 -10.67 16.49 27.72
N SER A 177 -10.32 16.51 29.02
CA SER A 177 -9.06 17.05 29.56
C SER A 177 -7.83 16.63 28.76
N PRO A 178 -6.80 17.49 28.63
CA PRO A 178 -5.56 17.16 27.93
C PRO A 178 -4.94 15.86 28.46
N ARG A 179 -4.57 14.94 27.58
CA ARG A 179 -3.77 13.76 27.93
C ARG A 179 -2.35 14.19 28.28
N SER A 180 -1.69 13.42 29.16
CA SER A 180 -0.26 13.62 29.40
C SER A 180 0.56 13.30 28.15
N GLY A 181 1.73 13.94 28.01
CA GLY A 181 2.66 13.67 26.91
C GLY A 181 3.07 12.20 26.83
N ASP A 182 3.21 11.53 27.98
CA ASP A 182 3.56 10.11 28.05
C ASP A 182 2.51 9.20 27.41
N VAL A 183 1.22 9.48 27.63
CA VAL A 183 0.13 8.70 27.01
C VAL A 183 0.13 8.91 25.50
N ASN A 184 0.32 10.14 25.02
CA ASN A 184 0.39 10.42 23.58
C ASN A 184 1.58 9.71 22.93
N LYS A 185 2.73 9.67 23.62
CA LYS A 185 3.90 8.92 23.15
C LYS A 185 3.61 7.41 23.08
N GLN A 186 2.98 6.83 24.10
CA GLN A 186 2.61 5.41 24.07
C GLN A 186 1.62 5.08 22.94
N ILE A 187 0.66 5.96 22.67
CA ILE A 187 -0.26 5.82 21.52
C ILE A 187 0.54 5.82 20.22
N TYR A 188 1.49 6.75 20.05
CA TYR A 188 2.34 6.78 18.86
C TYR A 188 3.23 5.54 18.74
N ASP A 189 3.90 5.14 19.82
CA ASP A 189 4.77 3.95 19.87
C ASP A 189 4.01 2.67 19.46
N TYR A 190 2.70 2.62 19.72
CA TYR A 190 1.83 1.55 19.22
C TYR A 190 1.45 1.73 17.75
N CYS A 191 0.89 2.90 17.38
CA CYS A 191 0.25 3.14 16.09
C CYS A 191 1.22 3.46 14.94
N GLY A 192 2.41 3.97 15.22
CA GLY A 192 3.42 4.29 14.21
C GLY A 192 3.04 5.39 13.21
N GLY A 193 2.21 6.36 13.64
CA GLY A 193 1.78 7.46 12.76
C GLY A 193 0.58 7.14 11.86
N VAL A 194 0.00 5.94 11.93
CA VAL A 194 -1.20 5.57 11.16
C VAL A 194 -2.41 6.31 11.71
N PHE A 195 -2.92 7.30 10.98
CA PHE A 195 -3.99 8.20 11.43
C PHE A 195 -5.22 7.48 11.99
N GLY A 196 -5.75 6.48 11.27
CA GLY A 196 -6.92 5.73 11.70
C GLY A 196 -6.70 4.99 13.03
N LEU A 197 -5.49 4.47 13.26
CA LEU A 197 -5.14 3.84 14.54
C LEU A 197 -4.98 4.88 15.65
N LEU A 198 -4.27 5.99 15.37
CA LEU A 198 -4.09 7.10 16.31
C LEU A 198 -5.45 7.62 16.79
N MET A 199 -6.36 7.90 15.85
CA MET A 199 -7.69 8.42 16.15
C MET A 199 -8.52 7.43 16.96
N ASN A 200 -8.53 6.15 16.57
CA ASN A 200 -9.31 5.14 17.27
C ASN A 200 -8.77 4.92 18.69
N LEU A 201 -7.48 4.63 18.83
CA LEU A 201 -6.87 4.36 20.12
C LEU A 201 -6.99 5.56 21.06
N ALA A 202 -6.77 6.78 20.58
CA ALA A 202 -6.92 7.99 21.38
C ALA A 202 -8.35 8.18 21.91
N ARG A 203 -9.38 7.91 21.09
CA ARG A 203 -10.79 7.97 21.51
C ARG A 203 -11.11 6.90 22.54
N THR A 204 -10.70 5.65 22.31
CA THR A 204 -10.95 4.56 23.25
C THR A 204 -10.24 4.79 24.59
N VAL A 205 -9.02 5.33 24.58
CA VAL A 205 -8.29 5.70 25.81
C VAL A 205 -9.04 6.75 26.63
N ILE A 206 -9.66 7.75 25.99
CA ILE A 206 -10.51 8.72 26.72
C ILE A 206 -11.67 8.02 27.41
N GLN A 207 -12.30 7.06 26.73
CA GLN A 207 -13.48 6.36 27.25
C GLN A 207 -13.15 5.40 28.39
N VAL A 208 -12.04 4.67 28.30
CA VAL A 208 -11.71 3.58 29.26
C VAL A 208 -10.61 3.96 30.26
N GLY A 209 -9.96 5.10 30.09
CA GLY A 209 -8.92 5.62 30.98
C GLY A 209 -7.58 4.86 30.96
N SER A 210 -7.41 3.85 30.10
CA SER A 210 -6.24 2.97 30.07
C SER A 210 -5.90 2.51 28.65
N ILE A 211 -4.65 2.68 28.24
CA ILE A 211 -4.15 2.21 26.94
C ILE A 211 -4.22 0.69 26.82
N ASN A 212 -3.85 -0.04 27.88
CA ASN A 212 -3.87 -1.50 27.89
C ASN A 212 -5.28 -2.03 27.70
N THR A 213 -6.27 -1.44 28.38
CA THR A 213 -7.68 -1.81 28.23
C THR A 213 -8.18 -1.48 26.81
N ALA A 214 -7.82 -0.31 26.27
CA ALA A 214 -8.22 0.11 24.93
C ALA A 214 -7.68 -0.84 23.84
N LEU A 215 -6.42 -1.28 23.96
CA LEU A 215 -5.79 -2.21 23.01
C LEU A 215 -6.45 -3.59 22.97
N GLN A 216 -7.07 -4.03 24.07
CA GLN A 216 -7.80 -5.30 24.14
C GLN A 216 -9.24 -5.20 23.62
N GLY A 217 -9.73 -3.98 23.39
CA GLY A 217 -11.10 -3.71 22.95
C GLY A 217 -11.38 -4.20 21.53
N GLU A 218 -12.62 -4.61 21.30
CA GLU A 218 -13.08 -5.15 20.01
C GLU A 218 -12.92 -4.13 18.86
N GLN A 219 -13.17 -2.85 19.16
CA GLN A 219 -13.02 -1.76 18.20
C GLN A 219 -11.57 -1.66 17.66
N MET A 220 -10.58 -1.88 18.52
CA MET A 220 -9.18 -1.83 18.13
C MET A 220 -8.82 -3.04 17.26
N LYS A 221 -9.28 -4.25 17.65
CA LYS A 221 -9.08 -5.48 16.87
C LYS A 221 -9.67 -5.37 15.46
N ASN A 222 -10.93 -4.96 15.35
CA ASN A 222 -11.60 -4.77 14.06
C ASN A 222 -10.87 -3.77 13.16
N THR A 223 -10.31 -2.71 13.76
CA THR A 223 -9.54 -1.70 13.00
C THR A 223 -8.23 -2.27 12.50
N LEU A 224 -7.52 -3.05 13.32
CA LEU A 224 -6.29 -3.73 12.92
C LEU A 224 -6.54 -4.77 11.84
N GLU A 225 -7.60 -5.56 11.94
CA GLU A 225 -7.99 -6.55 10.94
C GLU A 225 -8.35 -5.89 9.60
N HIS A 226 -9.15 -4.83 9.64
CA HIS A 226 -9.47 -4.08 8.43
C HIS A 226 -8.21 -3.42 7.83
N LEU A 227 -7.36 -2.79 8.65
CA LEU A 227 -6.08 -2.24 8.21
C LEU A 227 -5.21 -3.30 7.54
N TRP A 228 -5.04 -4.43 8.21
CA TRP A 228 -4.26 -5.56 7.73
C TRP A 228 -4.78 -6.10 6.40
N GLY A 229 -6.10 -6.24 6.26
CA GLY A 229 -6.76 -6.70 5.04
C GLY A 229 -6.61 -5.76 3.84
N ARG A 230 -6.22 -4.50 4.06
CA ARG A 230 -5.96 -3.53 2.98
C ARG A 230 -4.58 -3.62 2.36
N PHE A 231 -3.63 -4.27 3.03
CA PHE A 231 -2.32 -4.53 2.44
C PHE A 231 -2.41 -5.68 1.45
N SER A 232 -1.72 -5.53 0.32
CA SER A 232 -1.50 -6.62 -0.61
C SER A 232 -0.83 -7.80 0.10
N GLU A 233 -0.92 -8.98 -0.52
CA GLU A 233 -0.22 -10.15 0.00
C GLU A 233 1.27 -9.89 0.18
N ARG A 234 1.95 -9.36 -0.84
CA ARG A 234 3.39 -9.04 -0.78
C ARG A 234 3.76 -8.06 0.34
N GLU A 235 2.98 -7.01 0.55
CA GLU A 235 3.20 -6.08 1.65
C GLU A 235 3.06 -6.77 3.00
N ARG A 236 2.01 -7.57 3.19
CA ARG A 236 1.82 -8.36 4.42
C ARG A 236 2.99 -9.30 4.67
N LEU A 237 3.63 -9.84 3.64
CA LEU A 237 4.82 -10.68 3.78
C LEU A 237 6.04 -9.92 4.25
N ILE A 238 6.28 -8.74 3.67
CA ILE A 238 7.37 -7.87 4.09
C ILE A 238 7.16 -7.45 5.55
N LEU A 239 5.94 -7.04 5.91
CA LEU A 239 5.60 -6.65 7.27
C LEU A 239 5.77 -7.82 8.26
N LYS A 240 5.33 -9.03 7.90
CA LYS A 240 5.57 -10.25 8.68
C LYS A 240 7.05 -10.55 8.87
N ALA A 241 7.83 -10.48 7.79
CA ALA A 241 9.27 -10.75 7.83
C ALA A 241 9.98 -9.78 8.78
N ILE A 242 9.66 -8.48 8.71
CA ILE A 242 10.23 -7.48 9.61
C ILE A 242 9.78 -7.70 11.06
N ALA A 243 8.49 -7.92 11.28
CA ALA A 243 7.93 -8.10 12.62
C ALA A 243 8.52 -9.30 13.37
N THR A 244 8.90 -10.34 12.61
CA THR A 244 9.45 -11.60 13.13
C THR A 244 10.98 -11.69 13.00
N GLU A 245 11.65 -10.56 12.68
CA GLU A 245 13.11 -10.47 12.52
C GLU A 245 13.69 -11.47 11.49
N GLN A 246 12.87 -11.85 10.52
CA GLN A 246 13.25 -12.71 9.41
C GLN A 246 13.92 -11.92 8.30
N ARG A 247 14.62 -12.64 7.40
CA ARG A 247 15.23 -12.04 6.22
C ARG A 247 14.16 -11.43 5.32
N ILE A 248 14.28 -10.13 5.07
CA ILE A 248 13.39 -9.38 4.21
C ILE A 248 13.81 -9.62 2.75
N PRO A 249 12.85 -9.82 1.82
CA PRO A 249 13.13 -9.80 0.39
C PRO A 249 13.95 -8.54 0.01
N PRO A 250 15.12 -8.67 -0.64
CA PRO A 250 15.90 -7.53 -1.05
C PRO A 250 15.14 -6.71 -2.12
N TYR A 251 14.98 -5.41 -1.87
CA TYR A 251 14.55 -4.37 -2.82
C TYR A 251 13.34 -4.75 -3.69
N THR A 252 12.16 -4.75 -3.09
CA THR A 252 10.89 -4.75 -3.82
C THR A 252 10.32 -3.33 -3.92
N PHE A 253 9.44 -3.09 -4.91
CA PHE A 253 8.74 -1.81 -5.04
C PHE A 253 7.87 -1.54 -3.81
N GLU A 254 7.27 -2.58 -3.25
CA GLU A 254 6.45 -2.55 -2.05
C GLU A 254 7.28 -2.11 -0.82
N LEU A 255 8.50 -2.62 -0.66
CA LEU A 255 9.40 -2.20 0.42
C LEU A 255 9.79 -0.73 0.28
N ALA A 256 10.15 -0.28 -0.93
CA ALA A 256 10.45 1.12 -1.20
C ALA A 256 9.23 2.02 -0.90
N TYR A 257 8.04 1.61 -1.36
CA TYR A 257 6.79 2.30 -1.13
C TYR A 257 6.47 2.45 0.37
N MET A 258 6.60 1.38 1.15
CA MET A 258 6.37 1.42 2.60
C MET A 258 7.37 2.30 3.34
N LYS A 259 8.63 2.38 2.87
CA LYS A 259 9.64 3.31 3.43
C LYS A 259 9.30 4.76 3.13
N GLU A 260 8.95 5.06 1.87
CA GLU A 260 8.55 6.41 1.45
C GLU A 260 7.32 6.91 2.23
N HIS A 261 6.42 6.00 2.59
CA HIS A 261 5.22 6.32 3.37
C HIS A 261 5.38 6.19 4.89
N ARG A 262 6.61 5.97 5.38
CA ARG A 262 6.94 5.89 6.82
C ARG A 262 6.17 4.80 7.58
N LEU A 263 5.89 3.67 6.94
CA LEU A 263 5.50 2.46 7.66
C LEU A 263 6.74 1.69 8.16
N ILE A 264 7.84 1.82 7.41
CA ILE A 264 9.13 1.16 7.67
C ILE A 264 10.24 2.23 7.62
N THR A 265 11.22 2.12 8.49
CA THR A 265 12.42 2.98 8.51
C THR A 265 13.40 2.62 7.39
N SER A 266 14.44 3.45 7.18
CA SER A 266 15.50 3.16 6.21
C SER A 266 16.25 1.86 6.51
N ASP A 267 16.43 1.52 7.78
CA ASP A 267 17.06 0.29 8.29
C ASP A 267 16.08 -0.90 8.43
N ASN A 268 14.94 -0.82 7.75
CA ASN A 268 13.92 -1.88 7.70
C ASN A 268 13.29 -2.25 9.05
N LYS A 269 13.06 -1.28 9.93
CA LYS A 269 12.29 -1.47 11.17
C LYS A 269 10.87 -0.95 10.99
N LEU A 270 9.91 -1.61 11.63
CA LEU A 270 8.54 -1.12 11.66
C LEU A 270 8.46 0.17 12.48
N ILE A 271 7.67 1.13 11.99
CA ILE A 271 7.26 2.28 12.77
C ILE A 271 5.93 1.89 13.45
N GLY A 272 5.93 1.85 14.78
CA GLY A 272 4.82 1.30 15.57
C GLY A 272 4.96 -0.20 15.84
N THR A 273 4.27 -0.67 16.89
CA THR A 273 4.32 -2.08 17.34
C THR A 273 3.07 -2.89 16.97
N TRP A 274 2.03 -2.25 16.41
CA TRP A 274 0.76 -2.90 16.09
C TRP A 274 0.87 -4.13 15.17
N VAL A 275 1.83 -4.12 14.23
CA VAL A 275 2.06 -5.26 13.33
C VAL A 275 2.53 -6.50 14.10
N LYS A 276 3.38 -6.34 15.13
CA LYS A 276 3.92 -7.48 15.90
C LYS A 276 2.79 -8.30 16.53
N GLY A 277 1.82 -7.62 17.13
CA GLY A 277 0.65 -8.26 17.74
C GLY A 277 -0.25 -9.03 16.76
N LEU A 278 -0.21 -8.68 15.47
CA LEU A 278 -0.91 -9.43 14.41
C LEU A 278 -0.10 -10.64 13.93
N THR A 279 1.23 -10.55 13.96
CA THR A 279 2.11 -11.57 13.39
C THR A 279 2.52 -12.66 14.38
N GLU A 280 2.56 -12.37 15.69
CA GLU A 280 2.91 -13.33 16.75
C GLU A 280 2.00 -14.57 16.80
N LYS A 281 0.78 -14.48 16.25
CA LYS A 281 -0.17 -15.60 16.15
C LYS A 281 -0.03 -16.42 14.87
N SER A 282 0.86 -16.02 13.96
CA SER A 282 1.05 -16.72 12.69
C SER A 282 1.96 -17.92 12.91
N ALA A 283 1.55 -19.10 12.42
CA ALA A 283 2.42 -20.26 12.36
C ALA A 283 3.74 -19.91 11.62
N PRO A 284 4.86 -20.58 11.95
CA PRO A 284 6.09 -20.42 11.20
C PRO A 284 5.83 -20.58 9.70
N ILE A 285 6.49 -19.74 8.91
CA ILE A 285 6.28 -19.70 7.47
C ILE A 285 6.91 -20.96 6.84
N GLU A 286 6.05 -21.84 6.37
CA GLU A 286 6.40 -23.09 5.71
C GLU A 286 6.17 -22.99 4.20
N ILE A 287 6.98 -23.74 3.44
CA ILE A 287 6.75 -23.92 2.00
C ILE A 287 5.65 -24.96 1.87
N GLU A 288 4.49 -24.57 1.35
CA GLU A 288 3.39 -25.47 1.04
C GLU A 288 3.53 -25.95 -0.40
N VAL A 289 3.61 -27.27 -0.57
CA VAL A 289 3.60 -27.90 -1.89
C VAL A 289 2.19 -28.36 -2.21
N GLN A 290 1.62 -27.87 -3.30
CA GLN A 290 0.42 -28.45 -3.90
C GLN A 290 0.79 -29.03 -5.27
N LYS A 291 -0.09 -29.87 -5.83
CA LYS A 291 0.17 -30.68 -7.02
C LYS A 291 0.81 -29.89 -8.19
N ASP A 292 0.40 -28.63 -8.37
CA ASP A 292 0.86 -27.74 -9.43
C ASP A 292 1.29 -26.34 -8.92
N SER A 293 1.52 -26.17 -7.61
CA SER A 293 1.94 -24.88 -7.05
C SER A 293 2.92 -25.03 -5.89
N LEU A 294 3.87 -24.11 -5.82
CA LEU A 294 4.76 -23.98 -4.67
C LEU A 294 4.41 -22.69 -3.96
N ILE A 295 3.62 -22.79 -2.89
CA ILE A 295 3.13 -21.63 -2.18
C ILE A 295 4.08 -21.33 -1.02
N TRP A 296 4.71 -20.16 -1.06
CA TRP A 296 5.42 -19.62 0.09
C TRP A 296 4.69 -18.38 0.52
N ASN A 297 4.13 -18.43 1.73
CA ASN A 297 3.49 -17.25 2.31
C ASN A 297 2.31 -16.77 1.43
N GLY A 298 1.57 -17.70 0.82
CA GLY A 298 0.45 -17.42 -0.08
C GLY A 298 0.84 -17.01 -1.52
N VAL A 299 2.12 -16.67 -1.75
CA VAL A 299 2.63 -16.40 -3.11
C VAL A 299 3.02 -17.71 -3.80
N ASN A 300 2.50 -17.93 -5.01
CA ASN A 300 2.96 -19.00 -5.87
C ASN A 300 4.36 -18.68 -6.41
N LEU A 301 5.37 -19.38 -5.91
CA LEU A 301 6.76 -19.19 -6.28
C LEU A 301 7.04 -19.61 -7.73
N LEU A 302 6.21 -20.48 -8.33
CA LEU A 302 6.42 -20.94 -9.69
C LEU A 302 6.42 -19.79 -10.70
N ASP A 303 5.68 -18.70 -10.44
CA ASP A 303 5.61 -17.52 -11.29
C ASP A 303 6.95 -16.76 -11.40
N LEU A 304 7.89 -17.02 -10.49
CA LEU A 304 9.24 -16.44 -10.52
C LEU A 304 10.19 -17.18 -11.46
N PHE A 305 9.85 -18.42 -11.81
CA PHE A 305 10.72 -19.35 -12.51
C PHE A 305 10.33 -19.48 -13.98
N THR A 306 11.34 -19.73 -14.82
CA THR A 306 11.11 -20.19 -16.20
C THR A 306 10.51 -21.61 -16.18
N PRO A 307 9.85 -22.08 -17.26
CA PRO A 307 9.25 -23.42 -17.29
C PRO A 307 10.22 -24.55 -16.89
N THR A 308 11.49 -24.46 -17.30
CA THR A 308 12.54 -25.42 -16.93
C THR A 308 12.87 -25.37 -15.43
N GLU A 309 13.02 -24.17 -14.87
CA GLU A 309 13.28 -23.97 -13.44
C GLU A 309 12.07 -24.42 -12.58
N GLN A 310 10.84 -24.22 -13.07
CA GLN A 310 9.62 -24.73 -12.43
C GLN A 310 9.68 -26.27 -12.34
N GLY A 311 10.08 -26.94 -13.42
CA GLY A 311 10.28 -28.40 -13.42
C GLY A 311 11.28 -28.87 -12.36
N ILE A 312 12.38 -28.13 -12.16
CA ILE A 312 13.36 -28.43 -11.10
C ILE A 312 12.74 -28.27 -9.71
N ILE A 313 12.02 -27.17 -9.46
CA ILE A 313 11.35 -26.94 -8.18
C ILE A 313 10.33 -28.04 -7.87
N ILE A 314 9.47 -28.38 -8.83
CA ILE A 314 8.44 -29.41 -8.69
C ILE A 314 9.07 -30.78 -8.40
N GLU A 315 10.20 -31.09 -9.02
CA GLU A 315 10.88 -32.36 -8.76
C GLU A 315 11.60 -32.36 -7.39
N LEU A 316 12.17 -31.22 -6.97
CA LEU A 316 12.72 -31.04 -5.62
C LEU A 316 11.67 -31.22 -4.54
N THR A 317 10.45 -30.75 -4.75
CA THR A 317 9.38 -30.89 -3.75
C THR A 317 8.94 -32.34 -3.56
N LYS A 318 9.22 -33.23 -4.53
CA LYS A 318 8.94 -34.67 -4.43
C LYS A 318 10.07 -35.44 -3.75
N LYS A 319 11.33 -35.08 -4.03
CA LYS A 319 12.51 -35.86 -3.60
C LYS A 319 13.33 -35.22 -2.49
N ASN A 320 13.08 -33.95 -2.17
CA ASN A 320 13.89 -33.06 -1.32
C ASN A 320 15.35 -32.84 -1.78
N GLU A 321 15.92 -33.73 -2.59
CA GLU A 321 17.25 -33.61 -3.18
C GLU A 321 17.24 -34.09 -4.64
N LEU A 322 17.96 -33.41 -5.52
CA LEU A 322 18.19 -33.80 -6.90
C LEU A 322 19.68 -33.89 -7.20
N SER A 323 20.08 -34.95 -7.89
CA SER A 323 21.44 -35.13 -8.37
C SER A 323 21.76 -34.19 -9.55
N ARG A 324 23.05 -33.99 -9.86
CA ARG A 324 23.44 -33.21 -11.05
C ARG A 324 22.98 -33.86 -12.35
N GLU A 325 22.97 -35.18 -12.43
CA GLU A 325 22.44 -35.92 -13.56
C GLU A 325 20.93 -35.67 -13.72
N GLU A 326 20.17 -35.69 -12.63
CA GLU A 326 18.74 -35.38 -12.65
C GLU A 326 18.49 -33.92 -13.08
N LEU A 327 19.26 -32.98 -12.53
CA LEU A 327 19.21 -31.57 -12.94
C LEU A 327 19.55 -31.41 -14.44
N SER A 328 20.55 -32.13 -14.95
CA SER A 328 20.91 -32.08 -16.37
C SER A 328 19.78 -32.60 -17.28
N LYS A 329 19.09 -33.66 -16.86
CA LYS A 329 17.94 -34.22 -17.59
C LYS A 329 16.76 -33.24 -17.59
N LEU A 330 16.50 -32.56 -16.48
CA LEU A 330 15.45 -31.54 -16.41
C LEU A 330 15.79 -30.31 -17.26
N LEU A 331 17.06 -29.91 -17.33
CA LEU A 331 17.53 -28.77 -18.11
C LEU A 331 17.50 -29.01 -19.61
N TRP A 332 17.90 -30.21 -20.07
CA TRP A 332 18.20 -30.46 -21.48
C TRP A 332 17.48 -31.67 -22.10
N GLY A 333 16.71 -32.43 -21.31
CA GLY A 333 15.96 -33.59 -21.79
C GLY A 333 16.88 -34.66 -22.40
N SER A 334 16.59 -35.06 -23.63
CA SER A 334 17.37 -36.06 -24.37
C SER A 334 18.80 -35.61 -24.71
N GLN A 335 19.07 -34.31 -24.71
CA GLN A 335 20.39 -33.75 -25.01
C GLN A 335 21.29 -33.64 -23.78
N SER A 336 20.89 -34.22 -22.63
CA SER A 336 21.60 -34.03 -21.36
C SER A 336 23.06 -34.48 -21.41
N GLN A 337 23.38 -35.56 -22.14
CA GLN A 337 24.77 -36.05 -22.25
C GLN A 337 25.67 -35.09 -23.05
N GLU A 338 25.14 -34.53 -24.14
CA GLU A 338 25.89 -33.62 -25.01
C GLU A 338 26.06 -32.24 -24.37
N LYS A 339 25.01 -31.74 -23.72
CA LYS A 339 24.97 -30.39 -23.13
C LYS A 339 25.40 -30.34 -21.65
N TYR A 340 25.81 -31.47 -21.08
CA TYR A 340 26.20 -31.53 -19.67
C TYR A 340 27.30 -30.52 -19.38
N SER A 341 27.04 -29.62 -18.44
CA SER A 341 28.03 -28.65 -17.96
C SER A 341 27.76 -28.34 -16.50
N ASP A 342 28.72 -28.69 -15.64
CA ASP A 342 28.63 -28.37 -14.23
C ASP A 342 28.44 -26.87 -13.99
N TRP A 343 29.17 -26.06 -14.76
CA TRP A 343 29.05 -24.61 -14.69
C TRP A 343 27.63 -24.12 -15.03
N ALA A 344 26.99 -24.69 -16.07
CA ALA A 344 25.63 -24.30 -16.44
C ALA A 344 24.59 -24.73 -15.39
N ILE A 345 24.78 -25.89 -14.75
CA ILE A 345 23.96 -26.34 -13.62
C ILE A 345 24.11 -25.36 -12.45
N ASP A 346 25.34 -25.05 -12.03
CA ASP A 346 25.59 -24.15 -10.90
C ASP A 346 25.05 -22.74 -11.16
N GLN A 347 25.16 -22.25 -12.39
CA GLN A 347 24.59 -20.96 -12.78
C GLN A 347 23.06 -20.96 -12.72
N THR A 348 22.41 -22.07 -13.10
CA THR A 348 20.96 -22.22 -12.95
C THR A 348 20.57 -22.25 -11.47
N ILE A 349 21.26 -23.05 -10.65
CA ILE A 349 20.99 -23.10 -9.20
C ILE A 349 21.18 -21.72 -8.56
N SER A 350 22.23 -21.00 -8.93
CA SER A 350 22.51 -19.64 -8.45
C SER A 350 21.39 -18.66 -8.82
N ARG A 351 20.91 -18.69 -10.07
CA ARG A 351 19.76 -17.87 -10.50
C ARG A 351 18.50 -18.23 -9.73
N MET A 352 18.19 -19.52 -9.58
CA MET A 352 17.03 -19.96 -8.82
C MET A 352 17.10 -19.54 -7.35
N ARG A 353 18.27 -19.69 -6.72
CA ARG A 353 18.50 -19.23 -5.33
C ARG A 353 18.27 -17.73 -5.21
N LYS A 354 18.80 -16.92 -6.13
CA LYS A 354 18.56 -15.47 -6.14
C LYS A 354 17.07 -15.14 -6.23
N LYS A 355 16.31 -15.85 -7.08
CA LYS A 355 14.84 -15.68 -7.19
C LYS A 355 14.12 -16.05 -5.90
N LEU A 356 14.49 -17.16 -5.25
CA LEU A 356 13.93 -17.57 -3.95
C LEU A 356 14.25 -16.56 -2.84
N VAL A 357 15.48 -16.05 -2.80
CA VAL A 357 15.90 -15.01 -1.85
C VAL A 357 15.12 -13.72 -2.09
N MET A 358 14.92 -13.33 -3.35
CA MET A 358 14.05 -12.22 -3.74
C MET A 358 12.59 -12.46 -3.35
N ALA A 359 12.17 -13.71 -3.15
CA ALA A 359 10.85 -14.06 -2.62
C ALA A 359 10.81 -14.14 -1.09
N GLY A 360 11.93 -13.85 -0.40
CA GLY A 360 12.02 -13.89 1.06
C GLY A 360 12.31 -15.28 1.63
N ILE A 361 12.70 -16.25 0.81
CA ILE A 361 13.16 -17.55 1.29
C ILE A 361 14.62 -17.44 1.71
N SER A 362 14.94 -17.93 2.91
CA SER A 362 16.33 -18.02 3.38
C SER A 362 17.17 -18.90 2.45
N GLU A 363 18.40 -18.46 2.14
CA GLU A 363 19.35 -19.24 1.34
C GLU A 363 19.61 -20.63 1.92
N GLU A 364 19.48 -20.77 3.23
CA GLU A 364 19.64 -22.04 3.94
C GLU A 364 18.54 -23.04 3.60
N LYS A 365 17.36 -22.62 3.14
CA LYS A 365 16.33 -23.55 2.69
C LYS A 365 16.67 -24.16 1.32
N PHE A 366 17.59 -23.57 0.55
CA PHE A 366 17.92 -23.99 -0.82
C PHE A 366 19.43 -24.17 -1.03
N ARG A 367 19.93 -25.34 -0.64
CA ARG A 367 21.37 -25.62 -0.50
C ARG A 367 21.91 -26.45 -1.65
N THR A 368 23.07 -26.03 -2.16
CA THR A 368 23.90 -26.91 -3.01
C THR A 368 24.59 -27.94 -2.14
N VAL A 369 24.40 -29.21 -2.45
CA VAL A 369 25.14 -30.30 -1.81
C VAL A 369 26.39 -30.54 -2.64
N LYS A 370 27.56 -30.24 -2.06
CA LYS A 370 28.85 -30.26 -2.76
C LYS A 370 29.06 -31.60 -3.48
N GLY A 371 29.21 -31.54 -4.81
CA GLY A 371 29.44 -32.71 -5.66
C GLY A 371 28.23 -33.63 -5.86
N LYS A 372 27.06 -33.31 -5.30
CA LYS A 372 25.85 -34.15 -5.41
C LYS A 372 24.74 -33.48 -6.21
N GLY A 373 24.45 -32.21 -5.92
CA GLY A 373 23.39 -31.48 -6.61
C GLY A 373 22.72 -30.44 -5.72
N LEU A 374 21.40 -30.49 -5.62
CA LEU A 374 20.57 -29.44 -5.02
C LEU A 374 19.58 -30.04 -4.03
N LYS A 375 19.42 -29.40 -2.86
CA LYS A 375 18.53 -29.83 -1.79
C LYS A 375 17.63 -28.69 -1.31
N LEU A 376 16.38 -29.03 -1.00
CA LEU A 376 15.37 -28.15 -0.43
C LEU A 376 15.06 -28.60 1.01
N GLU A 377 15.09 -27.67 1.98
CA GLU A 377 14.88 -27.95 3.40
C GLU A 377 13.71 -27.15 4.01
N GLY A 378 13.03 -27.75 5.00
CA GLY A 378 11.92 -27.09 5.71
C GLY A 378 10.64 -26.97 4.88
N VAL A 379 10.34 -28.00 4.09
CA VAL A 379 9.13 -28.12 3.28
C VAL A 379 8.15 -29.04 3.97
N ILE A 380 6.88 -28.62 4.07
CA ILE A 380 5.79 -29.51 4.45
C ILE A 380 5.05 -29.89 3.17
N VAL A 381 5.15 -31.16 2.80
CA VAL A 381 4.32 -31.73 1.74
C VAL A 381 2.96 -32.01 2.37
N LYS A 382 1.93 -31.28 1.92
CA LYS A 382 0.54 -31.50 2.36
C LYS A 382 -0.17 -32.52 1.49
#